data_AF-A0A9E2Z8C8-F1
#
_entry.id   AF-A0A9E2Z8C8-F1
#
_cell.length_a   1.000
_cell.length_b   1.000
_cell.length_c   1.000
_cell.angle_alpha   90.00
_cell.angle_beta   90.00
_cell.angle_gamma   90.00
#
_symmetry.space_group_name_H-M   'P 1'
#
loop_
_entity.id
_entity.type
_entity.pdbx_description
1 polymer ?
#
loop_
_entity_poly.entity_id
_entity_poly.type
_entity_poly.pdbx_seq_one_letter_code
_entity_poly.pdbx_strand_id
1 'polypeptide(L)'
;MASRVLESGRLTRDIWYMAAGDGPILVYLPGFGVHNKPLRSWQRYASLRAVDGLARHFRVYWINGPENSPAGATVQDCSRWTGLARGIRTHWQALG
;
A
#
# COMPACT_ATOMS: atom_id res chain seq x y z
N MET A 1 21.35 0.67 2.48
CA MET A 1 20.52 1.26 3.55
C MET A 1 19.15 0.65 3.47
N ALA A 2 18.57 0.24 4.61
CA ALA A 2 17.18 -0.25 4.63
C ALA A 2 16.23 0.94 4.42
N SER A 3 15.29 0.77 3.51
CA SER A 3 14.22 1.69 3.19
C SER A 3 13.41 1.98 4.46
N ARG A 4 13.27 3.26 4.80
CA ARG A 4 12.42 3.68 5.92
C ARG A 4 10.99 3.88 5.43
N VAL A 5 10.01 3.56 6.28
CA VAL A 5 8.64 4.05 6.07
C VAL A 5 8.72 5.56 6.05
N LEU A 6 8.31 6.17 4.95
CA LEU A 6 8.17 7.62 4.86
C LEU A 6 6.79 8.03 5.38
N GLU A 7 5.78 7.19 5.14
CA GLU A 7 4.39 7.52 5.44
C GLU A 7 3.53 6.26 5.63
N SER A 8 2.51 6.35 6.46
CA SER A 8 1.46 5.32 6.54
C SER A 8 0.14 5.97 6.89
N GLY A 9 -0.96 5.48 6.32
CA GLY A 9 -2.26 6.09 6.52
C GLY A 9 -3.39 5.30 5.87
N ARG A 10 -4.48 6.00 5.62
CA ARG A 10 -5.68 5.46 4.98
C ARG A 10 -5.90 6.12 3.63
N LEU A 11 -6.07 5.31 2.58
CA LEU A 11 -6.48 5.79 1.26
C LEU A 11 -7.98 6.05 1.21
N THR A 12 -8.75 5.18 1.88
CA THR A 12 -10.19 5.33 2.11
C THR A 12 -10.50 4.88 3.53
N ARG A 13 -11.79 4.91 3.92
CA ARG A 13 -12.24 4.45 5.25
C ARG A 13 -11.67 3.07 5.63
N ASP A 14 -11.55 2.17 4.66
CA ASP A 14 -11.26 0.75 4.89
C ASP A 14 -9.94 0.27 4.25
N ILE A 15 -9.26 1.11 3.47
CA ILE A 15 -8.02 0.76 2.77
C ILE A 15 -6.82 1.44 3.44
N TRP A 16 -5.95 0.64 4.01
CA TRP A 16 -4.70 1.08 4.61
C TRP A 16 -3.54 1.02 3.62
N TYR A 17 -2.62 1.98 3.76
CA TYR A 17 -1.39 1.98 2.99
C TYR A 17 -0.16 2.26 3.87
N MET A 18 0.98 1.83 3.35
CA MET A 18 2.31 2.20 3.82
C MET A 18 3.15 2.59 2.60
N ALA A 19 3.88 3.70 2.69
CA ALA A 19 4.76 4.17 1.63
C ALA A 19 6.24 4.20 2.07
N ALA A 20 7.12 3.80 1.16
CA ALA A 20 8.57 3.83 1.34
C ALA A 20 9.26 4.25 0.03
N GLY A 21 10.36 4.99 0.13
CA GLY A 21 11.10 5.52 -1.02
C GLY A 21 10.49 6.80 -1.61
N ASP A 22 11.27 7.53 -2.41
CA ASP A 22 10.98 8.91 -2.85
C ASP A 22 10.98 9.08 -4.38
N GLY A 23 10.98 7.99 -5.14
CA GLY A 23 10.97 8.00 -6.60
C GLY A 23 9.57 8.00 -7.26
N PRO A 24 9.48 7.62 -8.55
CA PRO A 24 8.21 7.43 -9.25
C PRO A 24 7.29 6.46 -8.51
N ILE A 25 5.98 6.67 -8.63
CA ILE A 25 4.98 5.88 -7.89
C ILE A 25 4.95 4.44 -8.39
N LEU A 26 5.09 3.49 -7.48
CA LEU A 26 4.85 2.08 -7.70
C LEU A 26 3.80 1.57 -6.72
N VAL A 27 2.70 1.01 -7.22
CA VAL A 27 1.67 0.39 -6.38
C VAL A 27 1.99 -1.09 -6.21
N TYR A 28 2.22 -1.51 -4.97
CA TYR A 28 2.49 -2.89 -4.60
C TYR A 28 1.28 -3.49 -3.88
N LEU A 29 0.78 -4.61 -4.43
CA LEU A 29 -0.36 -5.35 -3.92
C LEU A 29 0.14 -6.71 -3.40
N PRO A 30 0.31 -6.89 -2.08
CA PRO A 30 0.90 -8.10 -1.47
C PRO A 30 0.02 -9.36 -1.52
N GLY A 31 -0.98 -9.39 -2.40
CA GLY A 31 -2.07 -10.34 -2.36
C GLY A 31 -3.17 -9.94 -1.38
N PHE A 32 -4.39 -10.40 -1.65
CA PHE A 32 -5.60 -10.05 -0.89
C PHE A 32 -5.95 -11.19 0.05
N GLY A 33 -5.44 -11.12 1.27
CA GLY A 33 -5.70 -12.12 2.31
C GLY A 33 -6.70 -11.63 3.38
N VAL A 34 -7.14 -12.55 4.23
CA VAL A 34 -8.04 -12.32 5.40
C VAL A 34 -7.44 -11.40 6.50
N HIS A 35 -6.24 -10.87 6.30
CA HIS A 35 -5.53 -10.05 7.28
C HIS A 35 -5.23 -8.64 6.74
N ASN A 36 -6.20 -8.03 6.07
CA ASN A 36 -6.19 -6.65 5.58
C ASN A 36 -6.33 -5.60 6.70
N LYS A 37 -5.58 -5.77 7.78
CA LYS A 37 -5.50 -4.83 8.90
C LYS A 37 -4.28 -3.93 8.73
N PRO A 38 -4.22 -2.76 9.39
CA PRO A 38 -2.99 -1.99 9.43
C PRO A 38 -1.86 -2.85 10.00
N LEU A 39 -0.72 -2.84 9.33
CA LEU A 39 0.44 -3.65 9.70
C LEU A 39 0.89 -3.28 11.13
N ARG A 40 1.04 -4.29 12.00
CA ARG A 40 1.70 -4.14 13.31
C ARG A 40 3.20 -3.88 13.11
N SER A 41 3.89 -3.40 14.15
CA SER A 41 5.28 -2.94 14.05
C SER A 41 6.24 -3.95 13.41
N TRP A 42 6.15 -5.24 13.78
CA TRP A 42 7.00 -6.29 13.19
C TRP A 42 6.62 -6.60 11.73
N GLN A 43 5.33 -6.51 11.38
CA GLN A 43 4.84 -6.74 10.02
C GLN A 43 5.30 -5.63 9.08
N ARG A 44 5.30 -4.38 9.56
CA ARG A 44 5.86 -3.23 8.81
C ARG A 44 7.31 -3.49 8.43
N TYR A 45 8.12 -3.97 9.38
CA TYR A 45 9.53 -4.26 9.13
C TYR A 45 9.72 -5.36 8.08
N ALA A 46 8.96 -6.44 8.17
CA ALA A 46 9.00 -7.52 7.18
C ALA A 46 8.55 -7.04 5.78
N SER A 47 7.46 -6.28 5.71
CA SER A 47 6.95 -5.69 4.47
C SER A 47 7.95 -4.71 3.84
N LEU A 48 8.62 -3.88 4.63
CA LEU A 48 9.67 -2.97 4.15
C LEU A 48 10.84 -3.73 3.54
N ARG A 49 11.29 -4.82 4.17
CA ARG A 49 12.35 -5.66 3.61
C ARG A 49 11.93 -6.27 2.27
N ALA A 50 10.67 -6.67 2.12
CA ALA A 50 10.16 -7.23 0.87
C ALA A 50 10.17 -6.21 -0.28
N VAL A 51 10.02 -4.91 0.01
CA VAL A 51 10.04 -3.85 -1.01
C VAL A 51 11.33 -3.04 -1.04
N ASP A 52 12.34 -3.41 -0.25
CA ASP A 52 13.55 -2.59 -0.07
C ASP A 52 14.29 -2.31 -1.37
N GLY A 53 14.41 -3.31 -2.25
CA GLY A 53 15.04 -3.12 -3.56
C GLY A 53 14.27 -2.15 -4.45
N LEU A 54 12.93 -2.18 -4.39
CA LEU A 54 12.06 -1.31 -5.17
C LEU A 54 12.04 0.11 -4.61
N ALA A 55 12.00 0.26 -3.29
CA ALA A 55 11.93 1.54 -2.60
C ALA A 55 13.21 2.39 -2.76
N ARG A 56 14.32 1.81 -3.28
CA ARG A 56 15.51 2.57 -3.70
C ARG A 56 15.34 3.34 -5.00
N HIS A 57 14.36 2.96 -5.82
CA HIS A 57 14.14 3.52 -7.15
C HIS A 57 12.75 4.13 -7.31
N PHE A 58 11.80 3.72 -6.48
CA PHE A 58 10.39 4.08 -6.54
C PHE A 58 9.87 4.52 -5.18
N ARG A 59 8.81 5.33 -5.18
CA ARG A 59 7.95 5.48 -4.01
C ARG A 59 6.93 4.35 -4.04
N VAL A 60 7.17 3.33 -3.25
CA VAL A 60 6.36 2.12 -3.20
C VAL A 60 5.20 2.31 -2.24
N TYR A 61 3.98 2.30 -2.76
CA TYR A 61 2.75 2.24 -1.98
C TYR A 61 2.33 0.79 -1.80
N TRP A 62 2.54 0.27 -0.60
CA TRP A 62 2.01 -1.01 -0.18
C TRP A 62 0.54 -0.83 0.21
N ILE A 63 -0.38 -1.39 -0.57
CA ILE A 63 -1.82 -1.25 -0.36
C ILE A 63 -2.40 -2.61 0.02
N ASN A 64 -3.03 -2.69 1.18
CA ASN A 64 -3.81 -3.86 1.57
C ASN A 64 -5.22 -3.76 0.94
N GLY A 65 -5.90 -4.90 0.77
CA GLY A 65 -7.32 -4.85 0.45
C GLY A 65 -8.13 -4.19 1.58
N PRO A 66 -9.43 -3.94 1.37
CA PRO A 66 -10.31 -3.52 2.45
C PRO A 66 -10.32 -4.48 3.64
N GLU A 67 -10.48 -3.93 4.83
CA GLU A 67 -10.81 -4.73 6.00
C GLU A 67 -12.13 -5.49 5.72
N ASN A 68 -12.13 -6.82 5.93
CA ASN A 68 -13.26 -7.73 5.62
C ASN A 68 -13.51 -7.99 4.13
N SER A 69 -12.49 -7.91 3.27
CA SER A 69 -12.60 -8.47 1.92
C SER A 69 -13.14 -9.91 1.94
N PRO A 70 -14.13 -10.24 1.11
CA PRO A 70 -14.64 -11.60 1.03
C PRO A 70 -13.55 -12.56 0.57
N ALA A 71 -13.59 -13.80 1.08
CA ALA A 71 -12.76 -14.87 0.55
C ALA A 71 -13.08 -15.06 -0.94
N GLY A 72 -12.05 -15.22 -1.78
CA GLY A 72 -12.23 -15.32 -3.24
C GLY A 72 -12.38 -13.98 -3.96
N ALA A 73 -11.92 -12.88 -3.37
CA ALA A 73 -11.85 -11.58 -4.04
C ALA A 73 -11.23 -11.69 -5.45
N THR A 74 -11.94 -11.17 -6.44
CA THR A 74 -11.56 -11.28 -7.84
C THR A 74 -10.57 -10.18 -8.23
N VAL A 75 -9.84 -10.36 -9.33
CA VAL A 75 -8.99 -9.31 -9.93
C VAL A 75 -9.79 -8.02 -10.20
N GLN A 76 -11.09 -8.13 -10.47
CA GLN A 76 -11.98 -6.99 -10.68
C GLN A 76 -12.27 -6.24 -9.37
N ASP A 77 -12.41 -6.94 -8.24
CA ASP A 77 -12.52 -6.32 -6.92
C ASP A 77 -11.23 -5.58 -6.57
N CYS A 78 -10.09 -6.20 -6.86
CA CYS A 78 -8.77 -5.59 -6.71
C CYS A 78 -8.66 -4.31 -7.55
N SER A 79 -9.11 -4.35 -8.80
CA SER A 79 -9.13 -3.19 -9.70
C SER A 79 -10.08 -2.09 -9.22
N ARG A 80 -11.15 -2.40 -8.47
CA ARG A 80 -12.01 -1.38 -7.85
C ARG A 80 -11.32 -0.74 -6.65
N TRP A 81 -10.61 -1.53 -5.85
CA TRP A 81 -9.84 -1.04 -4.70
C TRP A 81 -8.64 -0.19 -5.13
N THR A 82 -7.95 -0.58 -6.20
CA THR A 82 -6.91 0.26 -6.81
C THR A 82 -7.47 1.31 -7.77
N GLY A 83 -8.71 1.20 -8.22
CA GLY A 83 -9.42 2.27 -8.93
C GLY A 83 -9.63 3.49 -8.02
N LEU A 84 -9.80 3.26 -6.72
CA LEU A 84 -9.73 4.30 -5.68
C LEU A 84 -8.31 4.94 -5.59
N ALA A 85 -7.28 4.33 -6.19
CA ALA A 85 -5.95 4.94 -6.33
C ALA A 85 -5.90 6.09 -7.34
N ARG A 86 -6.98 6.42 -8.07
CA ARG A 86 -7.13 7.78 -8.60
C ARG A 86 -6.98 8.81 -7.47
N GLY A 87 -7.45 8.47 -6.28
CA GLY A 87 -7.21 9.20 -5.04
C GLY A 87 -5.77 9.19 -4.56
N ILE A 88 -4.90 8.25 -4.93
CA ILE A 88 -3.45 8.33 -4.61
C ILE A 88 -2.81 9.49 -5.35
N ARG A 89 -3.16 9.70 -6.62
CA ARG A 89 -2.69 10.85 -7.39
C ARG A 89 -3.21 12.18 -6.82
N THR A 90 -4.46 12.20 -6.34
CA THR A 90 -5.06 13.38 -5.69
C THR A 90 -4.52 13.62 -4.28
N HIS A 91 -4.30 12.57 -3.49
CA HIS A 91 -3.66 12.63 -2.17
C HIS A 91 -2.22 13.10 -2.29
N TRP A 92 -1.52 12.69 -3.35
CA TRP A 92 -0.20 13.19 -3.71
C TRP A 92 -0.21 14.68 -4.04
N GLN A 93 -1.21 15.18 -4.77
CA GLN A 93 -1.35 16.63 -5.03
C GLN A 93 -1.78 17.44 -3.80
N ALA A 94 -2.48 16.84 -2.83
CA ALA A 94 -2.91 17.50 -1.60
C ALA A 94 -1.83 17.55 -0.51
N LEU A 95 -0.76 16.77 -0.65
CA LEU A 95 0.39 16.72 0.25
C LEU A 95 1.59 17.52 -0.28
N GLY A 96 1.41 18.25 -1.39
CA GLY A 96 2.37 19.19 -1.97
C GLY A 96 2.02 20.63 -1.64
#